data_AF-A0A2A4UFS9-F1
#
_entry.id   AF-A0A2A4UFS9-F1
#
_cell.length_a   1.000
_cell.length_b   1.000
_cell.length_c   1.000
_cell.angle_alpha   90.00
_cell.angle_beta   90.00
_cell.angle_gamma   90.00
#
_symmetry.space_group_name_H-M   'P 1'
#
loop_
_entity.id
_entity.type
_entity.pdbx_description
1 polymer ?
#
loop_
_entity_poly.entity_id
_entity_poly.type
_entity_poly.pdbx_seq_one_letter_code
_entity_poly.pdbx_strand_id
1 'polypeptide(L)'
;MSIPLLLFACLIGIIFNLGFSGVFLQPDWSLALLLAALLAHRGNWLYVSLATGVHDLILHWSVFISLPWILLTPVLITWSDAQIGPSLLQRVFAMLVVISSLFFAGWSIASCLLTLLLCLVLWHFIARLYVQPA
;
A
#
# COMPACT_ATOMS: atom_id res chain seq x y z
N MET A 1 -2.22 -12.30 -8.44
CA MET A 1 -3.58 -11.84 -8.10
C MET A 1 -4.09 -11.01 -9.28
N SER A 2 -5.33 -11.22 -9.75
CA SER A 2 -5.85 -10.44 -10.88
C SER A 2 -6.14 -8.99 -10.44
N ILE A 3 -5.90 -8.02 -11.33
CA ILE A 3 -6.09 -6.58 -11.06
C ILE A 3 -7.54 -6.27 -10.60
N PRO A 4 -8.60 -6.83 -11.21
CA PRO A 4 -9.97 -6.56 -10.76
C PRO A 4 -10.22 -6.98 -9.31
N LEU A 5 -9.65 -8.12 -8.91
CA LEU A 5 -9.79 -8.62 -7.54
C LEU A 5 -9.03 -7.75 -6.53
N LEU A 6 -7.88 -7.20 -6.91
CA LEU A 6 -7.16 -6.21 -6.11
C LEU A 6 -8.01 -4.95 -5.89
N LEU A 7 -8.55 -4.38 -6.96
CA LEU A 7 -9.35 -3.16 -6.88
C LEU A 7 -10.62 -3.37 -6.05
N PHE A 8 -11.28 -4.52 -6.23
CA PHE A 8 -12.45 -4.89 -5.43
C PHE A 8 -12.11 -5.05 -3.95
N ALA A 9 -11.00 -5.72 -3.62
CA ALA A 9 -10.53 -5.85 -2.24
C ALA A 9 -10.18 -4.50 -1.62
N CYS A 10 -9.60 -3.57 -2.40
CA CYS A 10 -9.33 -2.21 -1.93
C CYS A 10 -10.61 -1.43 -1.63
N LEU A 11 -11.63 -1.56 -2.47
CA LEU A 11 -12.93 -0.93 -2.23
C LEU A 11 -13.61 -1.47 -0.97
N ILE A 12 -13.52 -2.78 -0.73
CA ILE A 12 -13.94 -3.38 0.55
C ILE A 12 -13.16 -2.76 1.71
N GLY A 13 -11.83 -2.64 1.59
CA GLY A 13 -10.98 -1.99 2.59
C GLY A 13 -11.45 -0.57 2.93
N ILE A 14 -11.72 0.26 1.92
CA ILE A 14 -12.25 1.62 2.09
C ILE A 14 -13.59 1.59 2.84
N ILE A 15 -14.50 0.67 2.49
CA ILE A 15 -15.79 0.52 3.18
C ILE A 15 -15.58 0.16 4.65
N PHE A 16 -14.66 -0.75 4.97
CA PHE A 16 -14.33 -1.06 6.37
C PHE A 16 -13.76 0.17 7.09
N ASN A 17 -12.82 0.87 6.48
CA ASN A 17 -12.20 2.05 7.05
C ASN A 17 -13.23 3.15 7.37
N LEU A 18 -14.20 3.39 6.49
CA LEU A 18 -15.28 4.35 6.71
C LEU A 18 -16.33 3.84 7.72
N GLY A 19 -16.79 2.60 7.55
CA GLY A 19 -17.88 2.02 8.33
C GLY A 19 -17.55 1.80 9.81
N PHE A 20 -16.28 1.54 10.12
CA PHE A 20 -15.79 1.36 11.49
C PHE A 20 -14.94 2.52 12.00
N SER A 21 -14.94 3.65 11.28
CA SER A 21 -14.23 4.86 11.70
C SER A 21 -14.68 5.29 13.09
N GLY A 22 -13.73 5.40 14.02
CA GLY A 22 -14.00 5.81 15.40
C GLY A 22 -14.59 4.75 16.33
N VAL A 23 -14.84 3.52 15.84
CA VAL A 23 -15.39 2.43 16.67
C VAL A 23 -14.27 1.54 17.23
N PHE A 24 -13.30 1.16 16.39
CA PHE A 24 -12.17 0.32 16.79
C PHE A 24 -10.85 0.84 16.21
N LEU A 25 -9.74 0.43 16.83
CA LEU A 25 -8.42 0.62 16.26
C LEU A 25 -8.28 -0.28 15.02
N GLN A 26 -8.12 0.31 13.85
CA GLN A 26 -8.07 -0.40 12.57
C GLN A 26 -6.87 0.05 11.72
N PRO A 27 -6.27 -0.85 10.93
CA PRO A 27 -5.31 -0.45 9.90
C PRO A 27 -6.01 0.29 8.77
N ASP A 28 -5.24 0.96 7.93
CA ASP A 28 -5.66 1.32 6.58
C ASP A 28 -5.60 0.07 5.69
N TRP A 29 -6.76 -0.59 5.52
CA TRP A 29 -6.87 -1.86 4.80
C TRP A 29 -6.53 -1.69 3.33
N SER A 30 -7.05 -0.61 2.74
CA SER A 30 -6.86 -0.25 1.34
C SER A 30 -5.41 0.07 1.02
N LEU A 31 -4.78 0.97 1.80
CA LEU A 31 -3.40 1.35 1.57
C LEU A 31 -2.46 0.16 1.76
N ALA A 32 -2.69 -0.68 2.78
CA ALA A 32 -1.90 -1.89 3.00
C ALA A 32 -1.97 -2.86 1.80
N LEU A 33 -3.17 -3.08 1.24
CA LEU A 33 -3.37 -3.93 0.06
C LEU A 33 -2.69 -3.35 -1.19
N LEU A 34 -2.88 -2.06 -1.45
CA LEU A 34 -2.32 -1.35 -2.60
C LEU A 34 -0.78 -1.37 -2.58
N LEU A 35 -0.21 -1.04 -1.43
CA LEU A 35 1.23 -1.04 -1.21
C LEU A 35 1.82 -2.44 -1.29
N ALA A 36 1.17 -3.44 -0.68
CA ALA A 36 1.59 -4.84 -0.80
C ALA A 36 1.59 -5.32 -2.25
N ALA A 37 0.57 -4.96 -3.03
CA ALA A 37 0.49 -5.33 -4.44
C ALA A 37 1.57 -4.66 -5.30
N LEU A 38 1.86 -3.39 -5.04
CA LEU A 38 2.94 -2.65 -5.71
C LEU A 38 4.31 -3.27 -5.43
N LEU A 39 4.57 -3.61 -4.17
CA LEU A 39 5.83 -4.21 -3.73
C LEU A 39 5.97 -5.67 -4.13
N ALA A 40 4.86 -6.37 -4.35
CA ALA A 40 4.89 -7.73 -4.87
C ALA A 40 5.20 -7.76 -6.37
N HIS A 41 4.55 -6.89 -7.17
CA HIS A 41 4.73 -6.87 -8.61
C HIS A 41 4.68 -5.44 -9.18
N ARG A 42 5.84 -4.97 -9.68
CA ARG A 42 6.02 -3.60 -10.19
C ARG A 42 5.09 -3.23 -11.34
N GLY A 43 4.70 -4.21 -12.16
CA GLY A 43 3.80 -3.96 -13.30
C GLY A 43 2.42 -3.42 -12.90
N ASN A 44 2.03 -3.52 -11.63
CA ASN A 44 0.74 -3.03 -11.14
C ASN A 44 0.74 -1.54 -10.80
N TRP A 45 1.88 -0.84 -10.94
CA TRP A 45 2.07 0.51 -10.41
C TRP A 45 1.03 1.53 -10.89
N LEU A 46 0.61 1.46 -12.16
CA LEU A 46 -0.35 2.39 -12.74
C LEU A 46 -1.75 2.20 -12.15
N TYR A 47 -2.17 0.95 -11.94
CA TYR A 47 -3.45 0.64 -11.31
C TYR A 47 -3.44 0.96 -9.82
N VAL A 48 -2.32 0.68 -9.16
CA VAL A 48 -2.13 1.01 -7.75
C VAL A 48 -2.19 2.53 -7.56
N SER A 49 -1.50 3.32 -8.38
CA SER A 49 -1.51 4.78 -8.24
C SER A 49 -2.89 5.39 -8.47
N LEU A 50 -3.63 4.94 -9.49
CA LEU A 50 -5.01 5.38 -9.72
C LEU A 50 -5.91 5.03 -8.53
N ALA A 51 -5.81 3.80 -8.02
CA ALA A 51 -6.60 3.35 -6.87
C ALA A 51 -6.21 4.10 -5.59
N THR A 52 -4.93 4.42 -5.38
CA THR A 52 -4.45 5.27 -4.29
C THR A 52 -5.04 6.68 -4.40
N GLY A 53 -5.13 7.24 -5.61
CA GLY A 53 -5.74 8.55 -5.80
C GLY A 53 -7.21 8.58 -5.42
N VAL A 54 -7.97 7.53 -5.79
CA VAL A 54 -9.37 7.36 -5.39
C VAL A 54 -9.49 7.17 -3.88
N HIS A 55 -8.63 6.34 -3.30
CA HIS A 55 -8.54 6.12 -1.86
C HIS A 55 -8.35 7.42 -1.08
N ASP A 56 -7.33 8.19 -1.44
CA ASP A 56 -6.97 9.46 -0.81
C ASP A 56 -8.10 10.50 -0.95
N LEU A 57 -8.77 10.53 -2.11
CA LEU A 57 -9.92 11.39 -2.33
C LEU A 57 -11.11 11.02 -1.41
N ILE A 58 -11.36 9.72 -1.23
CA ILE A 58 -12.51 9.23 -0.45
C ILE A 58 -12.25 9.36 1.06
N LEU A 59 -11.06 8.97 1.54
CA LEU A 59 -10.78 8.93 2.97
C LEU A 59 -10.30 10.28 3.53
N HIS A 60 -9.56 11.06 2.75
CA HIS A 60 -8.87 12.27 3.25
C HIS A 60 -9.29 13.55 2.53
N TRP A 61 -10.18 13.45 1.54
CA TRP A 61 -10.61 14.57 0.70
C TRP A 61 -9.44 15.29 0.00
N SER A 62 -8.31 14.61 -0.18
CA SER A 62 -7.08 15.17 -0.75
C SER A 62 -6.28 14.07 -1.40
N VAL A 63 -5.91 14.24 -2.66
CA VAL A 63 -5.13 13.27 -3.43
C VAL A 63 -3.64 13.30 -3.07
N PHE A 64 -3.20 14.23 -2.21
CA PHE A 64 -1.78 14.46 -1.97
C PHE A 64 -1.23 13.78 -0.71
N ILE A 65 -2.06 12.99 -0.02
CA ILE A 65 -1.64 12.31 1.21
C ILE A 65 -0.64 11.22 0.89
N SER A 66 -1.08 10.15 0.21
CA SER A 66 -0.29 8.94 0.00
C SER A 66 0.13 8.73 -1.46
N LEU A 67 -0.64 9.27 -2.42
CA LEU A 67 -0.35 9.15 -3.85
C LEU A 67 1.05 9.64 -4.28
N PRO A 68 1.58 10.79 -3.80
CA PRO A 68 2.94 11.21 -4.19
C PRO A 68 3.99 10.18 -3.79
N TRP A 69 3.83 9.57 -2.61
CA TRP A 69 4.75 8.56 -2.09
C TRP A 69 4.62 7.23 -2.83
N ILE A 70 3.39 6.83 -3.17
CA ILE A 70 3.13 5.65 -4.01
C ILE A 70 3.74 5.83 -5.41
N LEU A 71 3.64 7.01 -6.02
CA LEU A 71 4.25 7.30 -7.32
C LEU A 71 5.78 7.30 -7.27
N LEU A 72 6.38 7.75 -6.16
CA LEU A 72 7.83 7.72 -5.96
C LEU A 72 8.35 6.30 -5.71
N THR A 73 7.56 5.43 -5.10
CA THR A 73 7.95 4.07 -4.71
C THR A 73 8.53 3.22 -5.86
N PRO A 74 7.89 3.05 -7.03
CA PRO A 74 8.45 2.26 -8.13
C PRO A 74 9.77 2.86 -8.65
N VAL A 75 9.88 4.20 -8.69
CA VAL A 75 11.11 4.89 -9.11
C VAL A 75 12.25 4.59 -8.13
N LEU A 76 12.01 4.76 -6.83
CA LEU A 76 13.00 4.49 -5.79
C LEU A 76 13.46 3.03 -5.80
N ILE A 77 12.51 2.09 -5.92
CA ILE A 77 12.82 0.67 -5.91
C ILE A 77 13.61 0.26 -7.16
N THR A 78 13.20 0.73 -8.35
CA THR A 78 13.93 0.40 -9.59
C THR A 78 15.35 0.94 -9.59
N TRP A 79 15.53 2.18 -9.10
CA TRP A 79 16.85 2.78 -8.95
C TRP A 79 17.69 2.04 -7.89
N SER A 80 17.12 1.68 -6.74
CA SER A 80 17.85 0.99 -5.67
C SER A 80 18.26 -0.43 -6.07
N ASP A 81 17.36 -1.14 -6.78
CA ASP A 81 17.62 -2.47 -7.33
C ASP A 81 18.78 -2.46 -8.32
N ALA A 82 18.90 -1.40 -9.14
CA ALA A 82 19.97 -1.29 -10.12
C ALA A 82 21.35 -1.15 -9.46
N GLN A 83 21.43 -0.62 -8.23
CA GLN A 83 22.70 -0.40 -7.55
C GLN A 83 23.09 -1.53 -6.58
N ILE A 84 22.13 -2.01 -5.78
CA ILE A 84 22.40 -2.90 -4.64
C ILE A 84 21.81 -4.31 -4.89
N GLY A 85 21.02 -4.47 -5.95
CA GLY A 85 20.23 -5.67 -6.21
C GLY A 85 18.91 -5.70 -5.42
N PRO A 86 18.03 -6.68 -5.71
CA PRO A 86 16.73 -6.78 -5.08
C PRO A 86 16.86 -7.23 -3.61
N SER A 87 16.57 -6.34 -2.66
CA SER A 87 16.68 -6.64 -1.23
C SER A 87 15.34 -6.48 -0.48
N LEU A 88 15.18 -7.26 0.59
CA LEU A 88 14.02 -7.14 1.49
C LEU A 88 14.04 -5.78 2.22
N LEU A 89 15.23 -5.30 2.61
CA LEU A 89 15.39 -4.06 3.35
C LEU A 89 14.91 -2.84 2.55
N GLN A 90 15.19 -2.76 1.25
CA GLN A 90 14.69 -1.69 0.38
C GLN A 90 13.16 -1.65 0.31
N ARG A 91 12.52 -2.82 0.22
CA ARG A 91 11.05 -2.91 0.15
C ARG A 91 10.40 -2.50 1.47
N VAL A 92 10.99 -2.91 2.60
CA VAL A 92 10.55 -2.46 3.94
C VAL A 92 10.74 -0.96 4.09
N PHE A 93 11.85 -0.40 3.61
CA PHE A 93 12.07 1.05 3.63
C PHE A 93 11.01 1.79 2.80
N ALA A 94 10.71 1.31 1.59
CA ALA A 94 9.63 1.87 0.78
C ALA A 94 8.27 1.78 1.48
N MET A 95 7.97 0.68 2.18
CA MET A 95 6.75 0.57 2.99
C MET A 95 6.69 1.66 4.06
N LEU A 96 7.80 1.87 4.79
CA LEU A 96 7.88 2.86 5.85
C LEU A 96 7.68 4.28 5.31
N VAL A 97 8.28 4.61 4.17
CA VAL A 97 8.10 5.91 3.51
C VAL A 97 6.62 6.16 3.19
N VAL A 98 5.94 5.19 2.56
CA VAL A 98 4.51 5.36 2.23
C VAL A 98 3.65 5.43 3.49
N ILE A 99 3.89 4.58 4.50
CA ILE A 99 3.09 4.59 5.73
C ILE A 99 3.32 5.87 6.55
N SER A 100 4.51 6.47 6.48
CA SER A 100 4.76 7.76 7.13
C SER A 100 3.82 8.86 6.65
N SER A 101 3.28 8.73 5.43
CA SER A 101 2.31 9.69 4.90
C SER A 101 0.99 9.74 5.67
N LEU A 102 0.60 8.63 6.32
CA LEU A 102 -0.61 8.55 7.13
C LEU A 102 -0.56 9.48 8.35
N PHE A 103 0.63 9.83 8.84
CA PHE A 103 0.76 10.81 9.91
C PHE A 103 0.29 12.20 9.49
N PHE A 104 0.46 12.59 8.21
CA PHE A 104 -0.09 13.84 7.69
C PHE A 104 -1.62 13.83 7.62
N ALA A 105 -2.22 12.65 7.45
CA ALA A 105 -3.66 12.45 7.51
C ALA A 105 -4.21 12.33 8.95
N GLY A 106 -3.36 12.49 9.98
CA GLY A 106 -3.78 12.47 11.38
C GLY A 106 -4.05 11.07 11.96
N TRP A 107 -3.55 10.01 11.30
CA TRP A 107 -3.72 8.64 11.80
C TRP A 107 -2.89 8.40 13.06
N SER A 108 -3.43 7.58 13.97
CA SER A 108 -2.72 7.23 15.20
C SER A 108 -1.53 6.29 14.92
N ILE A 109 -0.49 6.38 15.75
CA ILE A 109 0.70 5.53 15.64
C ILE A 109 0.33 4.05 15.62
N ALA A 110 -0.63 3.64 16.47
CA ALA A 110 -1.07 2.26 16.55
C ALA A 110 -1.75 1.79 15.25
N SER A 111 -2.50 2.66 14.56
CA SER A 111 -3.10 2.34 13.26
C SER A 111 -2.05 2.25 12.15
N CYS A 112 -1.03 3.12 12.18
CA CYS A 112 0.12 3.04 11.27
C CYS A 112 0.90 1.73 11.45
N LEU A 113 1.12 1.30 12.69
CA LEU A 113 1.77 0.01 12.99
C LEU A 113 0.94 -1.17 12.52
N LEU A 114 -0.38 -1.15 12.73
CA LEU A 114 -1.27 -2.19 12.21
C LEU A 114 -1.23 -2.22 10.67
N THR A 115 -1.20 -1.06 10.02
CA THR A 115 -1.10 -0.95 8.56
C THR A 115 0.21 -1.53 8.05
N LEU A 116 1.33 -1.27 8.73
CA LEU A 116 2.64 -1.86 8.43
C LEU A 116 2.61 -3.39 8.55
N LEU A 117 2.12 -3.91 9.67
CA LEU A 117 2.05 -5.35 9.92
C LEU A 117 1.17 -6.04 8.89
N LEU A 118 -0.02 -5.48 8.63
CA LEU A 118 -0.93 -5.99 7.62
C LEU A 118 -0.28 -5.97 6.22
N CYS A 119 0.37 -4.87 5.85
CA CYS A 119 1.08 -4.74 4.58
C CYS A 119 2.19 -5.78 4.43
N LEU A 120 2.98 -6.04 5.47
CA LEU A 120 4.02 -7.07 5.45
C LEU A 120 3.45 -8.46 5.21
N VAL A 121 2.37 -8.81 5.91
CA VAL A 121 1.69 -10.10 5.77
C VAL A 121 1.11 -10.24 4.37
N LEU A 122 0.37 -9.24 3.90
CA LEU A 122 -0.22 -9.24 2.56
C LEU A 122 0.85 -9.31 1.47
N TRP A 123 1.92 -8.53 1.61
CA TRP A 123 3.04 -8.55 0.67
C TRP A 123 3.67 -9.94 0.59
N HIS A 124 3.89 -10.61 1.72
CA HIS A 124 4.44 -11.95 1.75
C HIS A 124 3.57 -12.96 0.99
N PHE A 125 2.25 -12.94 1.21
CA PHE A 125 1.33 -13.84 0.51
C PHE A 125 1.22 -13.52 -0.98
N ILE A 126 1.05 -12.25 -1.33
CA ILE A 126 0.91 -11.82 -2.73
C ILE A 126 2.21 -12.10 -3.51
N ALA A 127 3.38 -11.83 -2.91
CA ALA A 127 4.66 -12.10 -3.55
C ALA A 127 4.84 -13.59 -3.88
N ARG A 128 4.44 -14.50 -2.97
CA ARG A 128 4.48 -15.95 -3.25
C ARG A 128 3.63 -16.35 -4.45
N LEU A 129 2.46 -15.73 -4.64
CA LEU A 129 1.59 -15.98 -5.79
C LEU A 129 2.20 -15.56 -7.13
N TYR A 130 3.14 -14.60 -7.13
CA TYR A 130 3.84 -14.18 -8.35
C TYR A 130 5.14 -14.95 -8.61
N VAL A 131 5.69 -15.63 -7.60
CA VAL A 131 6.93 -16.42 -7.72
C VAL A 131 6.65 -17.84 -8.24
N GLN A 132 5.45 -18.38 -8.03
CA GLN A 132 5.09 -19.68 -8.59
C GLN A 132 4.88 -19.54 -10.11
N PRO A 133 5.68 -20.23 -10.96
CA PRO A 133 5.38 -20.31 -12.38
C PRO A 133 4.06 -21.05 -12.56
N ALA A 134 3.20 -20.50 -13.44
CA ALA A 134 1.97 -21.15 -13.90
C ALA A 134 2.29 -22.44 -14.67
#